data_AF-A0AAD8C8C6-F1
#
_entry.id   AF-A0AAD8C8C6-F1
#
_cell.length_a   1.000
_cell.length_b   1.000
_cell.length_c   1.000
_cell.angle_alpha   90.00
_cell.angle_beta   90.00
_cell.angle_gamma   90.00
#
_symmetry.space_group_name_H-M   'P 1'
#
loop_
_entity.id
_entity.type
_entity.pdbx_description
1 polymer ?
#
loop_
_entity_poly.entity_id
_entity_poly.type
_entity_poly.pdbx_seq_one_letter_code
_entity_poly.pdbx_strand_id
1 'polypeptide(L)' 'MVLSCMDINSAITLVFFQPEELRDIVEMSSKMEERYSHYFDYTIENDDLHMAATELITIAGQIEKTDQWVPVGWAL' A
#
# COMPACT_ATOMS: atom_id res chain seq x y z
N MET A 1 2.34 31.07 -21.46
CA MET A 1 3.28 30.51 -20.47
C MET A 1 2.51 30.04 -19.24
N VAL A 2 1.65 29.03 -19.39
CA VAL A 2 1.00 28.35 -18.24
C VAL A 2 0.66 26.88 -18.53
N LEU A 3 1.11 26.33 -19.66
CA LEU A 3 0.80 24.97 -20.09
C LEU A 3 1.88 23.94 -19.75
N SER A 4 3.01 24.32 -19.16
CA SER A 4 4.12 23.36 -18.91
C SER A 4 4.09 22.68 -17.54
N CYS A 5 3.13 22.99 -16.66
CA CYS A 5 3.11 22.44 -15.29
C CYS A 5 2.16 21.24 -15.12
N MET A 6 1.15 21.08 -15.98
CA MET A 6 0.21 19.97 -15.91
C MET A 6 0.75 18.66 -16.52
N ASP A 7 1.72 18.75 -17.43
CA ASP A 7 2.32 17.58 -18.09
C ASP A 7 3.36 16.86 -17.22
N ILE A 8 3.93 17.52 -16.20
CA ILE A 8 4.99 16.94 -15.37
C ILE A 8 4.42 15.89 -14.40
N ASN A 9 3.25 16.14 -13.80
CA ASN A 9 2.64 15.21 -12.85
C ASN A 9 2.05 13.96 -13.54
N SER A 10 1.49 14.09 -14.75
CA SER A 10 1.03 12.94 -15.54
C SER A 10 2.22 12.14 -16.11
N ALA A 11 3.31 12.82 -16.48
CA ALA A 11 4.52 12.17 -16.95
C ALA A 11 5.24 11.41 -15.82
N ILE A 12 5.32 11.93 -14.60
CA ILE A 12 6.03 11.22 -13.50
C ILE A 12 5.38 9.87 -13.18
N THR A 13 4.04 9.75 -13.24
CA THR A 13 3.35 8.46 -13.07
C THR A 13 3.47 7.54 -14.29
N LEU A 14 3.59 8.08 -15.51
CA LEU A 14 3.74 7.31 -16.76
C LEU A 14 5.19 6.97 -17.15
N VAL A 15 6.19 7.62 -16.56
CA VAL A 15 7.61 7.48 -16.95
C VAL A 15 8.29 6.28 -16.28
N PHE A 16 7.75 5.73 -15.19
CA PHE A 16 8.42 4.67 -14.44
C PHE A 16 8.01 3.24 -14.82
N PHE A 17 6.84 3.06 -15.44
CA PHE A 17 6.34 1.75 -15.88
C PHE A 17 5.62 1.88 -17.21
N GLN A 18 5.88 0.95 -18.13
CA GLN A 18 5.08 0.84 -19.34
C GLN A 18 3.62 0.48 -18.98
N PRO A 19 2.61 0.88 -19.77
CA PRO A 19 1.21 0.63 -19.41
C PRO A 19 0.86 -0.86 -19.23
N GLU A 20 1.56 -1.74 -19.96
CA GLU A 20 1.53 -3.19 -19.78
C GLU A 20 2.07 -3.63 -18.40
N GLU A 21 3.20 -3.08 -17.95
CA GLU A 21 3.79 -3.39 -16.65
C GLU A 21 2.89 -2.88 -15.52
N LEU A 22 2.29 -1.70 -15.67
CA LEU A 22 1.33 -1.17 -14.71
C LEU A 22 0.10 -2.08 -14.58
N ARG A 23 -0.41 -2.58 -15.70
CA ARG A 23 -1.54 -3.52 -15.72
C ARG A 23 -1.17 -4.83 -15.02
N ASP A 24 0.02 -5.36 -15.28
CA ASP A 24 0.49 -6.60 -14.66
C ASP A 24 0.66 -6.43 -13.14
N ILE A 25 1.16 -5.27 -12.69
CA ILE A 25 1.28 -4.92 -11.27
C ILE A 25 -0.10 -4.88 -10.60
N VAL A 26 -1.09 -4.25 -11.23
CA VAL A 26 -2.46 -4.16 -10.70
C VAL A 26 -3.14 -5.54 -10.67
N GLU A 27 -2.95 -6.36 -11.70
CA GLU A 27 -3.50 -7.71 -11.72
C GLU A 27 -2.83 -8.60 -10.65
N MET A 28 -1.52 -8.44 -10.45
CA MET A 28 -0.79 -9.14 -9.40
C MET A 28 -1.23 -8.69 -8.01
N SER A 29 -1.39 -7.38 -7.78
CA SER A 29 -1.84 -6.87 -6.48
C SER A 29 -3.24 -7.38 -6.13
N SER A 30 -4.16 -7.39 -7.10
CA SER A 30 -5.51 -7.94 -6.91
C SER A 30 -5.49 -9.44 -6.58
N LYS A 31 -4.66 -10.23 -7.27
CA LYS A 31 -4.48 -11.67 -6.96
C LYS A 31 -3.84 -11.91 -5.59
N MET A 32 -2.91 -11.03 -5.18
CA MET A 32 -2.29 -11.11 -3.86
C MET A 32 -3.27 -10.77 -2.75
N GLU A 33 -4.10 -9.76 -2.95
CA GLU A 33 -5.17 -9.38 -2.02
C GLU A 33 -6.17 -10.53 -1.85
N GLU A 34 -6.73 -11.06 -2.95
CA GLU A 34 -7.71 -12.16 -2.89
C GLU A 34 -7.14 -13.40 -2.16
N ARG A 35 -5.87 -13.71 -2.42
CA ARG A 35 -5.24 -14.93 -1.89
C ARG A 35 -4.78 -14.81 -0.44
N TYR A 36 -4.34 -13.63 -0.02
CA TYR A 36 -3.64 -13.44 1.25
C TYR A 36 -4.33 -12.47 2.21
N SER A 37 -5.47 -11.88 1.83
CA SER A 37 -6.21 -10.92 2.67
C SER A 37 -6.47 -11.44 4.09
N HIS A 38 -6.75 -12.74 4.26
CA HIS A 38 -7.02 -13.34 5.58
C HIS A 38 -5.78 -13.52 6.48
N TYR A 39 -4.57 -13.25 6.00
CA TYR A 39 -3.36 -13.30 6.81
C TYR A 39 -2.99 -11.96 7.46
N PHE A 40 -3.60 -10.86 7.02
CA PHE A 40 -3.26 -9.52 7.49
C PHE A 40 -4.37 -8.97 8.38
N ASP A 41 -3.98 -8.44 9.53
CA ASP A 41 -4.92 -7.82 10.49
C ASP A 41 -5.32 -6.40 10.07
N TYR A 42 -4.48 -5.73 9.29
CA TYR A 42 -4.66 -4.33 8.85
C TYR A 42 -4.31 -4.17 7.37
N THR A 43 -5.09 -3.34 6.68
CA THR A 43 -4.85 -2.91 5.29
C THR A 43 -4.84 -1.39 5.26
N ILE A 44 -3.82 -0.79 4.63
CA ILE A 44 -3.65 0.67 4.51
C ILE A 44 -3.71 1.04 3.03
N GLU A 45 -4.64 1.91 2.67
CA GLU A 45 -4.74 2.44 1.30
C GLU A 45 -3.73 3.56 1.08
N ASN A 46 -2.80 3.35 0.14
CA ASN A 46 -1.73 4.31 -0.16
C ASN A 46 -2.17 5.35 -1.22
N ASP A 47 -3.20 6.14 -0.90
CA ASP A 47 -3.68 7.23 -1.78
C ASP A 47 -2.92 8.55 -1.51
N ASP A 48 -2.78 8.93 -0.25
CA ASP A 48 -1.94 10.05 0.20
C ASP A 48 -0.79 9.54 1.09
N LEU A 49 0.46 9.80 0.68
CA LEU A 49 1.65 9.31 1.37
C LEU A 49 1.74 9.81 2.82
N HIS A 50 1.28 11.03 3.09
CA HIS A 50 1.35 11.60 4.43
C HIS A 50 0.30 10.98 5.36
N MET A 51 -0.92 10.78 4.86
CA MET A 51 -1.99 10.09 5.59
C MET A 51 -1.64 8.62 5.83
N ALA A 52 -1.22 7.89 4.80
CA ALA A 52 -0.85 6.48 4.91
C ALA A 52 0.32 6.27 5.88
N ALA A 53 1.33 7.15 5.85
CA ALA A 53 2.44 7.09 6.81
C ALA A 53 1.98 7.36 8.24
N THR A 54 1.07 8.32 8.43
CA THR A 54 0.52 8.64 9.76
C THR A 54 -0.32 7.49 10.31
N GLU A 55 -1.14 6.86 9.47
CA GLU A 55 -1.92 5.67 9.80
C GLU A 55 -1.01 4.50 10.19
N LEU A 56 0.03 4.23 9.41
CA LEU A 56 1.01 3.18 9.70
C LEU A 56 1.69 3.38 11.07
N ILE A 57 2.12 4.61 11.38
CA ILE A 57 2.74 4.92 12.68
C ILE A 57 1.74 4.74 13.82
N THR A 58 0.47 5.10 13.59
CA THR A 58 -0.59 4.97 14.58
C THR A 58 -0.89 3.51 14.88
N ILE A 59 -1.05 2.68 13.85
CA ILE A 59 -1.29 1.24 13.97
C ILE A 59 -0.09 0.56 14.64
N ALA A 60 1.14 0.88 14.22
CA ALA A 60 2.35 0.35 14.86
C ALA A 60 2.38 0.68 16.36
N GLY A 61 2.09 1.94 16.73
CA GLY A 61 2.02 2.35 18.14
C GLY A 61 0.86 1.75 18.92
N GLN A 62 -0.21 1.28 18.26
CA GLN A 62 -1.28 0.51 18.88
C GLN A 62 -0.84 -0.94 19.14
N ILE A 63 -0.24 -1.60 18.14
CA ILE A 63 0.27 -2.97 18.24
C ILE A 63 1.30 -3.10 19.38
N GLU A 64 2.14 -2.07 19.60
CA GLU A 64 3.09 -2.06 20.71
C GLU A 64 2.43 -1.99 22.11
N LYS A 65 1.21 -1.46 22.20
CA LYS A 65 0.51 -1.19 23.46
C LYS A 65 -0.58 -2.21 23.78
N THR A 66 -1.07 -2.90 22.76
CA THR A 66 -2.20 -3.84 22.88
C THR A 66 -1.74 -5.25 22.60
N ASP A 67 -2.10 -6.19 23.47
CA ASP A 67 -1.87 -7.61 23.22
C ASP A 67 -2.60 -8.03 21.93
N GLN A 68 -1.86 -8.62 20.98
CA GLN A 68 -2.39 -9.09 19.70
C GLN A 68 -2.65 -10.60 19.72
N TRP A 69 -3.67 -11.02 18.96
CA TRP A 69 -4.00 -12.45 18.81
C TRP A 69 -3.01 -13.11 17.86
N VAL A 70 -2.01 -13.80 18.41
CA VAL A 70 -1.05 -14.58 17.62
C VAL A 70 -1.44 -16.07 17.60
N PRO A 71 -1.27 -16.78 16.47
CA PRO A 71 -1.39 -18.23 16.43
C PRO A 71 -0.47 -18.89 17.46
N VAL A 72 -0.98 -19.88 18.19
CA VAL A 72 -0.22 -20.61 19.23
C VAL A 72 1.10 -21.19 18.71
N GLY A 73 1.17 -21.52 17.41
CA GLY A 73 2.38 -22.03 16.76
C GLY A 73 3.52 -21.02 16.60
N TRP A 74 3.30 -19.73 16.85
CA TRP A 74 4.36 -18.69 16.82
C TRP A 74 5.08 -18.54 18.17
N ALA A 75 4.51 -19.08 19.25
CA ALA A 75 5.05 -18.98 20.61
C ALA A 75 5.95 -20.18 20.99
N LEU A 76 6.40 -20.96 20.01
CA LEU A 76 7.28 -22.13 20.19
C LEU A 76 8.77 -21.75 20.09
#